data_AF-A0A239BPQ0-F1
#
_entry.id   AF-A0A239BPQ0-F1
#
_cell.length_a   1.000
_cell.length_b   1.000
_cell.length_c   1.000
_cell.angle_alpha   90.00
_cell.angle_beta   90.00
_cell.angle_gamma   90.00
#
_symmetry.space_group_name_H-M   'P 1'
#
loop_
_entity.id
_entity.type
_entity.pdbx_description
1 polymer ?
#
loop_
_entity_poly.entity_id
_entity_poly.type
_entity_poly.pdbx_seq_one_letter_code
_entity_poly.pdbx_strand_id
1 'polypeptide(L)'
;MIVDASASTRRHQALSRAKGVLATLFDQAYRARARLALLTASGETPHWQRHGLKASAALQPWLAQLGAGGGTPLLAALQQARAWLLRRQRQMPGERQRCLLFTDGRLRLDGALQALPCDTLLIDMERAPIRLGRARQLAEELRADYRHIDELPLE
;
A
#
# COMPACT_ATOMS: atom_id res chain seq x y z
N MET A 1 -5.89 0.96 -1.26
CA MET A 1 -4.42 1.05 -1.28
C MET A 1 -3.93 1.17 0.14
N ILE A 2 -2.94 0.35 0.51
CA ILE A 2 -2.27 0.35 1.81
C ILE A 2 -0.81 0.73 1.54
N VAL A 3 -0.28 1.69 2.27
CA VAL A 3 1.10 2.15 2.10
C VAL A 3 1.81 2.12 3.44
N ASP A 4 2.85 1.29 3.51
CA ASP A 4 3.82 1.27 4.60
C ASP A 4 4.75 2.49 4.46
N ALA A 5 4.59 3.45 5.37
CA ALA A 5 5.29 4.73 5.36
C ALA A 5 6.44 4.76 6.38
N SER A 6 7.03 3.60 6.67
CA SER A 6 8.14 3.49 7.61
C SER A 6 9.31 4.38 7.21
N ALA A 7 9.88 5.13 8.15
CA ALA A 7 11.07 5.97 7.96
C ALA A 7 12.35 5.17 7.61
N SER A 8 12.25 3.86 7.44
CA SER A 8 13.36 3.01 7.06
C SER A 8 13.75 3.16 5.57
N THR A 9 12.96 3.91 4.80
CA THR A 9 13.33 4.52 3.50
C THR A 9 14.35 5.66 3.64
N ARG A 10 15.38 5.52 4.49
CA ARG A 10 16.45 6.51 4.68
C ARG A 10 17.42 6.60 3.48
N ARG A 11 17.27 5.74 2.45
CA ARG A 11 17.92 5.88 1.14
C ARG A 11 17.01 6.70 0.22
N HIS A 12 17.35 7.99 0.06
CA HIS A 12 16.63 9.00 -0.75
C HIS A 12 16.12 8.48 -2.11
N GLN A 13 16.82 7.55 -2.76
CA GLN A 13 16.43 7.00 -4.07
C GLN A 13 15.23 6.03 -4.04
N ALA A 14 15.04 5.26 -2.96
CA ALA A 14 13.92 4.30 -2.88
C ALA A 14 12.59 5.03 -2.69
N LEU A 15 12.59 6.03 -1.79
CA LEU A 15 11.42 6.86 -1.52
C LEU A 15 11.02 7.70 -2.73
N SER A 16 11.99 8.26 -3.46
CA SER A 16 11.71 9.04 -4.68
C SER A 16 11.01 8.20 -5.75
N ARG A 17 11.49 6.97 -6.02
CA ARG A 17 10.82 6.04 -6.95
C ARG A 17 9.41 5.70 -6.49
N ALA A 18 9.22 5.41 -5.20
CA ALA A 18 7.90 5.12 -4.65
C ALA A 18 6.93 6.29 -4.79
N LYS A 19 7.39 7.51 -4.53
CA LYS A 19 6.59 8.72 -4.74
C LYS A 19 6.18 8.89 -6.20
N GLY A 20 7.10 8.65 -7.14
CA GLY A 20 6.80 8.71 -8.58
C GLY A 20 5.72 7.70 -9.00
N VAL A 21 5.88 6.43 -8.62
CA VAL A 21 4.90 5.38 -8.92
C VAL A 21 3.53 5.69 -8.29
N LEU A 22 3.50 6.13 -7.03
CA LEU A 22 2.26 6.52 -6.35
C LEU A 22 1.59 7.72 -7.03
N ALA A 23 2.36 8.72 -7.48
CA ALA A 23 1.83 9.86 -8.21
C ALA A 23 1.15 9.43 -9.52
N THR A 24 1.82 8.61 -10.32
CA THR A 24 1.25 8.06 -11.57
C THR A 24 -0.03 7.25 -11.29
N LEU A 25 -0.03 6.39 -10.27
CA LEU A 25 -1.22 5.61 -9.90
C LEU A 25 -2.39 6.48 -9.44
N PHE A 26 -2.12 7.56 -8.70
CA PHE A 26 -3.17 8.50 -8.31
C PHE A 26 -3.72 9.27 -9.50
N ASP A 27 -2.88 9.67 -10.46
CA ASP A 27 -3.33 10.32 -11.70
C ASP A 27 -4.16 9.36 -12.56
N GLN A 28 -3.72 8.12 -12.73
CA GLN A 28 -4.48 7.08 -13.43
C GLN A 28 -5.84 6.82 -12.76
N ALA A 29 -5.87 6.69 -11.43
CA ALA A 29 -7.11 6.53 -10.68
C ALA A 29 -8.04 7.76 -10.82
N TYR A 30 -7.47 8.97 -10.87
CA TYR A 30 -8.20 10.21 -11.12
C TYR A 30 -8.86 10.21 -12.51
N ARG A 31 -8.08 9.92 -13.56
CA ARG A 31 -8.56 9.84 -14.95
C ARG A 31 -9.62 8.77 -15.15
N ALA A 32 -9.40 7.59 -14.55
CA ALA A 32 -10.36 6.48 -14.57
C ALA A 32 -11.61 6.73 -13.71
N ARG A 33 -11.69 7.86 -13.00
CA ARG A 33 -12.76 8.19 -12.04
C ARG A 33 -12.96 7.08 -10.99
N ALA A 34 -11.88 6.37 -10.67
CA ALA A 34 -11.88 5.29 -9.70
C ALA A 34 -12.12 5.85 -8.29
N ARG A 35 -12.81 5.05 -7.47
CA ARG A 35 -12.95 5.32 -6.05
C ARG A 35 -11.69 4.83 -5.34
N LEU A 36 -11.04 5.72 -4.62
CA LEU A 36 -9.79 5.43 -3.93
C LEU A 36 -10.02 5.48 -2.41
N ALA A 37 -9.55 4.43 -1.73
CA ALA A 37 -9.36 4.42 -0.29
C ALA A 37 -7.87 4.21 -0.01
N LEU A 38 -7.28 5.11 0.77
CA LEU A 38 -5.86 5.14 1.07
C LEU A 38 -5.65 4.99 2.58
N LEU A 39 -4.96 3.92 2.96
CA LEU A 39 -4.57 3.61 4.32
C LEU A 39 -3.05 3.70 4.45
N THR A 40 -2.57 4.49 5.40
CA THR A 40 -1.14 4.65 5.67
C THR A 40 -0.79 3.92 6.97
N ALA A 41 0.21 3.04 6.92
CA ALA A 41 0.81 2.44 8.11
C ALA A 41 2.08 3.21 8.47
N SER A 42 2.00 4.07 9.49
CA SER A 42 3.11 4.89 9.98
C SER A 42 2.87 5.25 11.44
N GLY A 43 3.92 5.34 12.26
CA GLY A 43 3.74 5.65 13.68
C GLY A 43 3.24 4.44 14.48
N GLU A 44 2.32 4.69 15.40
CA GLU A 44 1.77 3.66 16.31
C GLU A 44 0.50 3.01 15.76
N THR A 45 -0.27 3.72 14.93
CA THR A 45 -1.57 3.25 14.42
C THR A 45 -1.75 3.52 12.92
N PRO A 46 -2.55 2.71 12.21
CA PRO A 46 -2.84 2.95 10.80
C PRO A 46 -3.85 4.11 10.63
N HIS A 47 -3.61 4.97 9.64
CA HIS A 47 -4.40 6.18 9.40
C HIS A 47 -5.03 6.19 8.00
N TRP A 48 -6.36 6.32 7.94
CA TRP A 48 -7.08 6.54 6.68
C TRP A 48 -6.88 7.98 6.20
N GLN A 49 -6.28 8.14 5.02
CA GLN A 49 -6.06 9.45 4.39
C GLN A 49 -7.24 9.84 3.50
N ARG A 50 -7.83 8.85 2.82
CA ARG A 50 -9.07 8.99 2.07
C ARG A 50 -9.90 7.73 2.21
N HIS A 51 -11.21 7.93 2.31
CA HIS A 51 -12.15 6.83 2.49
C HIS A 51 -13.24 6.87 1.42
N GLY A 52 -13.10 6.05 0.37
CA GLY A 52 -14.15 5.80 -0.61
C GLY A 52 -14.57 7.03 -1.43
N LEU A 53 -13.68 8.01 -1.60
CA LEU A 53 -13.92 9.20 -2.42
C LEU A 53 -13.39 8.96 -3.84
N LYS A 54 -13.88 9.74 -4.81
CA LYS A 54 -13.22 9.82 -6.12
C LYS A 54 -11.77 10.24 -5.90
N ALA A 55 -10.85 9.64 -6.65
CA ALA A 55 -9.47 10.10 -6.68
C ALA A 55 -9.44 11.62 -6.96
N SER A 56 -8.46 12.33 -6.41
CA SER A 56 -8.33 13.78 -6.56
C SER A 56 -6.89 14.21 -6.25
N ALA A 57 -6.48 15.36 -6.79
CA ALA A 57 -5.16 15.95 -6.55
C ALA A 57 -4.82 16.26 -5.07
N ALA A 58 -5.80 16.23 -4.16
CA ALA A 58 -5.61 16.46 -2.73
C ALA A 58 -4.76 15.40 -1.99
N LEU A 59 -4.22 14.39 -2.69
CA LEU A 59 -3.24 13.44 -2.14
C LEU A 59 -1.79 13.91 -2.30
N GLN A 60 -1.54 14.99 -3.05
CA GLN A 60 -0.20 15.55 -3.24
C GLN A 60 0.48 15.96 -1.91
N PRO A 61 -0.19 16.64 -0.96
CA PRO A 61 0.43 16.96 0.34
C PRO A 61 0.79 15.71 1.15
N TRP A 62 -0.08 14.69 1.12
CA TRP A 62 0.20 13.40 1.77
C TRP A 62 1.43 12.72 1.13
N LEU A 63 1.51 12.71 -0.19
CA LEU A 63 2.64 12.13 -0.92
C LEU A 63 3.97 12.82 -0.57
N ALA A 64 3.95 14.14 -0.39
CA ALA A 64 5.12 14.90 0.03
C ALA A 64 5.61 14.46 1.42
N GLN A 65 4.70 14.17 2.34
CA GLN A 65 4.97 13.74 3.72
C GLN A 65 5.29 12.25 3.88
N LEU A 66 5.16 11.45 2.82
CA LEU A 66 5.49 10.03 2.83
C LEU A 66 6.95 9.81 3.25
N GLY A 67 7.16 8.95 4.26
CA GLY A 67 8.47 8.61 4.82
C GLY A 67 8.90 9.40 6.06
N ALA A 68 8.03 10.26 6.61
CA ALA A 68 8.34 11.11 7.77
C ALA A 68 8.13 10.45 9.16
N GLY A 69 7.70 9.18 9.25
CA GLY A 69 7.28 8.56 10.51
C GLY A 69 8.10 7.32 10.93
N GLY A 70 8.39 7.17 12.22
CA GLY A 70 8.97 5.93 12.78
C GLY A 70 7.91 4.87 13.07
N GLY A 71 8.27 3.58 12.99
CA GLY A 71 7.36 2.46 13.25
C GLY A 71 6.44 2.09 12.07
N THR A 72 5.92 0.85 12.09
CA THR A 72 5.05 0.29 11.05
C THR A 72 3.97 -0.60 11.65
N PRO A 73 2.73 -0.11 11.82
CA PRO A 73 1.60 -0.91 12.25
C PRO A 73 0.95 -1.63 11.04
N LEU A 74 1.75 -2.27 10.18
CA LEU A 74 1.27 -2.87 8.92
C LEU A 74 0.24 -3.97 9.18
N LEU A 75 0.42 -4.78 10.23
CA LEU A 75 -0.56 -5.79 10.62
C LEU A 75 -1.93 -5.17 10.96
N ALA A 76 -1.93 -4.11 11.77
CA ALA A 76 -3.15 -3.38 12.10
C ALA A 76 -3.78 -2.74 10.85
N ALA A 77 -2.96 -2.23 9.93
CA ALA A 77 -3.44 -1.69 8.65
C ALA A 77 -4.12 -2.76 7.80
N LEU A 78 -3.54 -3.96 7.70
CA LEU A 78 -4.13 -5.09 6.97
C LEU A 78 -5.48 -5.52 7.58
N GLN A 79 -5.56 -5.60 8.91
CA GLN A 79 -6.80 -5.93 9.62
C GLN A 79 -7.89 -4.87 9.35
N GLN A 80 -7.54 -3.59 9.45
CA GLN A 80 -8.47 -2.49 9.22
C GLN A 80 -8.94 -2.45 7.76
N ALA A 81 -8.03 -2.69 6.80
CA ALA A 81 -8.35 -2.78 5.38
C ALA A 81 -9.29 -3.95 5.09
N ARG A 82 -9.04 -5.14 5.66
CA ARG A 82 -9.93 -6.31 5.52
C ARG A 82 -11.33 -6.01 6.04
N ALA A 83 -11.45 -5.44 7.23
CA ALA A 83 -12.75 -5.04 7.80
C ALA A 83 -13.48 -4.00 6.93
N TRP A 84 -12.74 -3.08 6.32
CA TRP A 84 -13.29 -2.11 5.37
C TRP A 84 -13.80 -2.78 4.09
N LEU A 85 -13.00 -3.63 3.45
CA LEU A 85 -13.35 -4.33 2.22
C LEU A 85 -14.60 -5.21 2.41
N LEU A 86 -14.66 -5.98 3.50
CA LEU A 86 -15.82 -6.82 3.83
C LEU A 86 -17.12 -6.01 4.01
N ARG A 87 -17.04 -4.83 4.62
CA ARG A 87 -18.20 -3.92 4.73
C ARG A 87 -18.58 -3.37 3.36
N ARG A 88 -17.59 -3.01 2.55
CA ARG A 88 -17.80 -2.42 1.24
C ARG A 88 -18.45 -3.41 0.26
N GLN A 89 -18.03 -4.67 0.26
CA GLN A 89 -18.63 -5.72 -0.57
C GLN A 89 -20.11 -5.95 -0.23
N ARG A 90 -20.45 -5.93 1.07
CA ARG A 90 -21.84 -6.02 1.52
C ARG A 90 -22.68 -4.83 1.07
N GLN A 91 -22.12 -3.63 1.09
CA GLN A 91 -22.80 -2.41 0.67
C GLN A 91 -22.93 -2.28 -0.85
N MET A 92 -21.93 -2.76 -1.60
CA MET A 92 -21.83 -2.60 -3.05
C MET A 92 -21.38 -3.92 -3.71
N PRO A 93 -22.24 -4.96 -3.81
CA PRO A 93 -21.84 -6.29 -4.28
C PRO A 93 -21.31 -6.33 -5.72
N GLY A 94 -21.73 -5.38 -6.56
CA GLY A 94 -21.27 -5.26 -7.95
C GLY A 94 -19.96 -4.45 -8.12
N GLU A 95 -19.42 -3.86 -7.05
CA GLU A 95 -18.19 -3.06 -7.12
C GLU A 95 -16.96 -3.97 -7.13
N ARG A 96 -16.21 -4.00 -8.24
CA ARG A 96 -14.92 -4.68 -8.29
C ARG A 96 -13.91 -3.95 -7.42
N GLN A 97 -13.36 -4.66 -6.43
CA GLN A 97 -12.37 -4.14 -5.51
C GLN A 97 -11.00 -4.74 -5.82
N ARG A 98 -9.96 -3.91 -5.73
CA ARG A 98 -8.57 -4.34 -5.83
C ARG A 98 -7.76 -3.63 -4.75
N CYS A 99 -6.80 -4.32 -4.15
CA CYS A 99 -5.89 -3.75 -3.17
C CYS A 99 -4.47 -3.67 -3.73
N LEU A 100 -3.85 -2.50 -3.60
CA LEU A 100 -2.41 -2.32 -3.81
C LEU A 100 -1.78 -2.12 -2.44
N LEU A 101 -0.80 -2.96 -2.09
CA LEU A 101 -0.04 -2.91 -0.84
C LEU A 101 1.41 -2.53 -1.14
N PHE A 102 1.85 -1.38 -0.66
CA PHE A 102 3.23 -0.92 -0.78
C PHE A 102 3.97 -1.16 0.52
N THR A 103 5.08 -1.91 0.48
CA THR A 103 5.93 -2.16 1.65
C THR A 103 7.36 -2.47 1.25
N ASP A 104 8.32 -2.21 2.14
CA ASP A 104 9.70 -2.63 1.98
C ASP A 104 10.00 -3.95 2.72
N GLY A 105 8.95 -4.68 3.14
CA GLY A 105 9.06 -6.01 3.70
C GLY A 105 9.67 -6.06 5.10
N ARG A 106 9.86 -4.94 5.79
CA ARG A 106 10.50 -4.95 7.13
C ARG A 106 9.60 -5.45 8.26
N LEU A 107 8.38 -5.85 7.97
CA LEU A 107 7.49 -6.51 8.93
C LEU A 107 8.07 -7.88 9.33
N ARG A 108 8.11 -8.16 10.64
CA ARG A 108 8.30 -9.51 11.16
C ARG A 108 6.93 -10.18 11.23
N LEU A 109 6.83 -11.36 10.61
CA LEU A 109 5.62 -12.17 10.62
C LEU A 109 5.74 -13.17 11.75
N ASP A 110 4.97 -12.95 12.81
CA ASP A 110 4.95 -13.84 13.99
C ASP A 110 3.75 -14.82 13.94
N GLY A 111 3.13 -15.00 12.76
CA GLY A 111 1.99 -15.89 12.55
C GLY A 111 1.35 -15.78 11.17
N ALA A 112 0.36 -16.63 10.89
CA ALA A 112 -0.34 -16.68 9.62
C ALA A 112 -1.18 -15.41 9.38
N LEU A 113 -1.10 -14.86 8.17
CA LEU A 113 -1.93 -13.72 7.76
C LEU A 113 -3.20 -14.18 7.06
N GLN A 114 -4.27 -13.42 7.25
CA GLN A 114 -5.49 -13.60 6.46
C GLN A 114 -5.38 -12.76 5.19
N ALA A 115 -5.53 -13.41 4.03
CA ALA A 115 -5.63 -12.75 2.73
C ALA A 115 -6.67 -11.62 2.73
N LEU A 116 -6.49 -10.58 1.93
CA LEU A 116 -7.56 -9.59 1.75
C LEU A 116 -8.68 -10.20 0.90
N PRO A 117 -9.96 -9.82 1.12
CA PRO A 117 -11.09 -10.41 0.40
C PRO A 117 -11.22 -9.87 -1.03
N CYS A 118 -10.12 -9.53 -1.71
CA CYS A 118 -10.09 -9.01 -3.06
C CYS A 118 -8.73 -9.26 -3.73
N ASP A 119 -8.66 -9.10 -5.05
CA ASP A 119 -7.41 -9.16 -5.79
C ASP A 119 -6.41 -8.18 -5.18
N THR A 120 -5.27 -8.70 -4.75
CA THR A 120 -4.26 -7.93 -4.04
C THR A 120 -2.94 -8.04 -4.77
N LEU A 121 -2.32 -6.89 -5.03
CA LEU A 121 -0.97 -6.78 -5.55
C LEU A 121 -0.09 -6.14 -4.48
N LEU A 122 0.94 -6.86 -4.05
CA LEU A 122 2.01 -6.37 -3.21
C LEU A 122 3.12 -5.79 -4.10
N ILE A 123 3.48 -4.55 -3.80
CA ILE A 123 4.54 -3.80 -4.45
C ILE A 123 5.69 -3.65 -3.47
N ASP A 124 6.78 -4.33 -3.79
CA ASP A 124 8.01 -4.34 -3.00
C ASP A 124 8.85 -3.11 -3.29
N MET A 125 9.08 -2.30 -2.25
CA MET A 125 9.87 -1.08 -2.30
C MET A 125 11.32 -1.30 -1.83
N GLU A 126 11.73 -2.54 -1.52
CA GLU A 126 13.07 -2.89 -1.04
C GLU A 126 14.13 -2.71 -2.14
N ARG A 127 14.88 -1.62 -2.08
CA ARG A 127 16.01 -1.35 -3.00
C ARG A 127 17.38 -1.46 -2.31
N ALA A 128 17.47 -2.35 -1.31
CA ALA A 128 18.73 -2.65 -0.63
C ALA A 128 19.65 -3.50 -1.55
N PRO A 129 20.99 -3.39 -1.41
CA PRO A 129 21.92 -4.20 -2.21
C PRO A 129 21.74 -5.70 -2.00
N ILE A 130 21.31 -6.09 -0.80
CA ILE A 130 20.93 -7.45 -0.44
C ILE A 130 19.43 -7.39 -0.14
N ARG A 131 18.63 -8.13 -0.92
CA ARG A 131 17.19 -8.25 -0.71
C ARG A 131 16.93 -9.29 0.38
N LEU A 132 16.16 -8.93 1.39
CA LEU A 132 15.75 -9.84 2.46
C LEU A 132 14.61 -10.78 2.02
N GLY A 133 13.91 -10.47 0.93
CA GLY A 133 12.88 -11.34 0.35
C GLY A 133 11.58 -11.41 1.16
N ARG A 134 11.46 -10.61 2.22
CA ARG A 134 10.32 -10.63 3.14
C ARG A 134 9.03 -10.11 2.53
N ALA A 135 9.11 -9.16 1.61
CA ALA A 135 7.96 -8.68 0.86
C ALA A 135 7.32 -9.80 0.02
N ARG A 136 8.14 -10.70 -0.53
CA ARG A 136 7.66 -11.88 -1.27
C ARG A 136 6.97 -12.88 -0.35
N GLN A 137 7.57 -13.19 0.80
CA GLN A 137 6.94 -14.04 1.81
C GLN A 137 5.59 -13.47 2.28
N LEU A 138 5.52 -12.14 2.49
CA LEU A 138 4.28 -11.46 2.83
C LEU A 138 3.22 -11.58 1.72
N ALA A 139 3.62 -11.51 0.46
CA ALA A 139 2.71 -11.72 -0.67
C ALA A 139 2.15 -13.14 -0.68
N GLU A 140 3.00 -14.15 -0.45
CA GLU A 140 2.60 -15.57 -0.36
C GLU A 140 1.60 -15.81 0.78
N GLU A 141 1.87 -15.30 1.98
CA GLU A 141 0.97 -15.38 3.14
C GLU A 141 -0.38 -14.68 2.89
N LEU A 142 -0.36 -13.54 2.18
CA LEU A 142 -1.57 -12.81 1.82
C LEU A 142 -2.27 -13.38 0.58
N ARG A 143 -1.70 -14.39 -0.10
CA ARG A 143 -2.12 -14.88 -1.42
C ARG A 143 -2.29 -13.74 -2.43
N ALA A 144 -1.34 -12.81 -2.39
CA ALA A 144 -1.28 -11.63 -3.24
C ALA A 144 -0.29 -11.86 -4.39
N ASP A 145 -0.56 -11.22 -5.52
CA ASP A 145 0.44 -11.07 -6.58
C ASP A 145 1.61 -10.24 -6.05
N TYR A 146 2.81 -10.50 -6.56
CA TYR A 146 4.03 -9.78 -6.18
C TYR A 146 4.63 -9.07 -7.40
N ARG A 147 4.98 -7.80 -7.22
CA ARG A 147 5.80 -7.02 -8.17
C ARG A 147 6.85 -6.21 -7.42
N HIS A 148 8.04 -6.14 -7.97
CA HIS A 148 9.04 -5.20 -7.46
C HIS A 148 8.80 -3.81 -8.06
N ILE A 149 9.05 -2.75 -7.28
CA ILE A 149 8.75 -1.37 -7.71
C ILE A 149 9.50 -0.93 -8.98
N ASP A 150 10.66 -1.54 -9.23
CA ASP A 150 11.47 -1.29 -10.44
C ASP A 150 10.89 -1.96 -11.70
N GLU A 151 10.01 -2.95 -11.53
CA GLU A 151 9.30 -3.60 -12.65
C GLU A 151 8.04 -2.83 -13.06
N LEU A 152 7.65 -1.81 -12.28
CA LEU A 152 6.50 -0.99 -12.59
C LEU A 152 6.89 0.12 -13.59
N PRO A 153 6.06 0.33 -14.64
CA PRO A 153 6.30 1.39 -15.61
C PRO A 153 6.25 2.76 -14.91
N LEU A 154 7.22 3.61 -15.22
CA LEU A 154 7.10 5.06 -15.03
C LEU A 154 6.67 5.62 -16.39
N GLU A 155 5.38 5.78 -16.59
CA GLU A 155 4.83 6.53 -17.74
C GLU A 155 4.20 7.83 -17.24
#